data_AF-J5VUS6-F1
#
_entry.id   AF-J5VUS6-F1
#
_cell.length_a   1.000
_cell.length_b   1.000
_cell.length_c   1.000
_cell.angle_alpha   90.00
_cell.angle_beta   90.00
_cell.angle_gamma   90.00
#
_symmetry.space_group_name_H-M   'P 1'
#
loop_
_entity.id
_entity.type
_entity.pdbx_description
1 polymer ?
#
loop_
_entity_poly.entity_id
_entity_poly.type
_entity_poly.pdbx_seq_one_letter_code
_entity_poly.pdbx_strand_id
1 'polypeptide(L)'
;MMKIIRTIYHKTRRLIANTPPLPTELFTFPLGLTLVLLFPPAVAWIAVAALLTLSMLLLWCMGALRINRSVVGRSLFVLLLWGGLFLLSPEDIMEHPLGAQALLLISYLISSIVVAAYRWAKEHRMKGQELCIRVRILRVERLRFERILVLSSLAGLLFQGLCAQLCPVEHRDLLHIASTFIVLFTWAVYTIECIHLVWVQRRLENEEWIPVLSDDQRPIGRVSKTTPEYEGGRLPVVRLIALSRDMIYLEQSEAPSLPAASGYDTPFISWLTEGSRPDQVAQRLIDLRFCGIRRARPRFLLHYHEEINGQALSVYLFAVDIAEPGQLLIDCLPTRGRWWPIDHLAPEIETGDFTSYLRSEYPYLEQTLLLAHRLRSSSSHS
;
A
#
# COMPACT_ATOMS: atom_id res chain seq x y z
N MET A 1 4.76 -30.02 -20.05
CA MET A 1 5.80 -29.66 -19.05
C MET A 1 6.06 -28.16 -18.95
N MET A 2 6.37 -27.46 -20.04
CA MET A 2 6.75 -26.02 -20.04
C MET A 2 5.64 -25.04 -19.57
N LYS A 3 4.36 -25.36 -19.80
CA LYS A 3 3.23 -24.57 -19.29
C LYS A 3 3.08 -24.66 -17.77
N ILE A 4 3.31 -25.84 -17.18
CA ILE A 4 3.26 -26.10 -15.73
C ILE A 4 4.40 -25.37 -15.04
N ILE A 5 5.60 -25.39 -15.63
CA ILE A 5 6.76 -24.64 -15.12
C ILE A 5 6.50 -23.12 -15.16
N ARG A 6 5.87 -22.59 -16.21
CA ARG A 6 5.47 -21.17 -16.27
C ARG A 6 4.39 -20.81 -15.24
N THR A 7 3.41 -21.67 -15.00
CA THR A 7 2.37 -21.41 -13.98
C THR A 7 2.95 -21.47 -12.58
N ILE A 8 3.82 -22.46 -12.30
CA ILE A 8 4.54 -22.55 -11.03
C ILE A 8 5.45 -21.34 -10.87
N TYR A 9 6.18 -20.91 -11.91
CA TYR A 9 7.04 -19.72 -11.89
C TYR A 9 6.26 -18.42 -11.64
N HIS A 10 5.09 -18.23 -12.26
CA HIS A 10 4.25 -17.05 -12.00
C HIS A 10 3.59 -17.09 -10.62
N LYS A 11 3.21 -18.27 -10.13
CA LYS A 11 2.62 -18.46 -8.79
C LYS A 11 3.67 -18.29 -7.70
N THR A 12 4.88 -18.82 -7.89
CA THR A 12 6.04 -18.59 -7.01
C THR A 12 6.52 -17.15 -7.10
N ARG A 13 6.56 -16.51 -8.27
CA ARG A 13 6.90 -15.08 -8.40
C ARG A 13 5.90 -14.17 -7.67
N ARG A 14 4.60 -14.49 -7.71
CA ARG A 14 3.57 -13.80 -6.91
C ARG A 14 3.72 -14.07 -5.41
N LEU A 15 4.04 -15.30 -5.02
CA LEU A 15 4.37 -15.63 -3.62
C LEU A 15 5.63 -14.89 -3.15
N ILE A 16 6.69 -14.84 -3.94
CA ILE A 16 7.97 -14.16 -3.65
C ILE A 16 7.79 -12.62 -3.61
N ALA A 17 6.89 -12.07 -4.42
CA ALA A 17 6.54 -10.65 -4.36
C ALA A 17 5.72 -10.28 -3.11
N ASN A 18 5.00 -11.26 -2.53
CA ASN A 18 4.14 -11.07 -1.36
C ASN A 18 4.77 -11.61 -0.06
N THR A 19 5.85 -12.38 -0.13
CA THR A 19 6.59 -12.77 1.08
C THR A 19 7.29 -11.53 1.60
N PRO A 20 6.98 -11.07 2.83
CA PRO A 20 7.79 -10.06 3.46
C PRO A 20 9.24 -10.56 3.43
N PRO A 21 10.24 -9.69 3.21
CA PRO A 21 11.62 -10.11 3.33
C PRO A 21 11.74 -10.74 4.71
N LEU A 22 11.96 -12.06 4.76
CA LEU A 22 12.22 -12.78 6.01
C LEU A 22 13.23 -11.91 6.74
N PRO A 23 12.86 -11.29 7.86
CA PRO A 23 13.75 -10.36 8.51
C PRO A 23 14.86 -11.22 9.07
N THR A 24 15.96 -11.39 8.34
CA THR A 24 17.08 -12.20 8.79
C THR A 24 17.70 -11.62 10.07
N GLU A 25 17.34 -10.37 10.39
CA GLU A 25 17.55 -9.71 11.68
C GLU A 25 16.86 -10.43 12.86
N LEU A 26 15.80 -11.23 12.62
CA LEU A 26 15.18 -12.13 13.62
C LEU A 26 16.22 -13.11 14.17
N PHE A 27 16.99 -13.73 13.27
CA PHE A 27 17.93 -14.79 13.64
C PHE A 27 19.12 -14.24 14.42
N THR A 28 19.56 -13.01 14.11
CA THR A 28 20.73 -12.42 14.76
C THR A 28 20.40 -11.62 16.01
N PHE A 29 19.21 -11.05 16.14
CA PHE A 29 18.91 -10.11 17.23
C PHE A 29 18.06 -10.74 18.35
N PRO A 30 16.73 -10.88 18.26
CA PRO A 30 15.95 -11.47 19.36
C PRO A 30 16.29 -12.96 19.59
N LEU A 31 16.54 -13.72 18.52
CA LEU A 31 16.88 -15.14 18.64
C LEU A 31 18.32 -15.35 19.16
N GLY A 32 19.25 -14.49 18.77
CA GLY A 32 20.61 -14.48 19.33
C GLY A 32 20.59 -14.23 20.84
N LEU A 33 19.87 -13.20 21.30
CA LEU A 33 19.73 -12.89 22.72
C LEU A 33 19.08 -14.04 23.52
N THR A 34 18.08 -14.73 22.97
CA THR A 34 17.48 -15.91 23.61
C THR A 34 18.45 -17.08 23.72
N LEU A 35 19.23 -17.36 22.66
CA LEU A 35 20.14 -18.49 22.68
C LEU A 35 21.29 -18.27 23.65
N VAL A 36 21.75 -17.03 23.81
CA VAL A 36 22.76 -16.64 24.82
C VAL A 36 22.22 -16.78 26.25
N LEU A 37 20.92 -16.61 26.46
CA LEU A 37 20.29 -16.85 27.76
C LEU A 37 20.21 -18.34 28.11
N LEU A 38 19.98 -19.19 27.09
CA LEU A 38 19.71 -20.62 27.28
C LEU A 38 20.96 -21.51 27.21
N PHE A 39 21.99 -21.09 26.47
CA PHE A 39 23.17 -21.88 26.15
C PHE A 39 24.46 -21.10 26.42
N PRO A 40 25.59 -21.80 26.61
CA PRO A 40 26.90 -21.16 26.65
C PRO A 40 27.15 -20.32 25.39
N PRO A 41 27.86 -19.18 25.48
CA PRO A 41 28.01 -18.23 24.37
C PRO A 41 28.52 -18.86 23.06
N ALA A 42 29.47 -19.80 23.15
CA ALA A 42 29.99 -20.51 21.97
C ALA A 42 28.93 -21.38 21.29
N VAL A 43 28.12 -22.10 22.07
CA VAL A 43 27.02 -22.93 21.54
C VAL A 43 25.93 -22.06 20.95
N ALA A 44 25.58 -20.95 21.62
CA ALA A 44 24.63 -19.97 21.13
C ALA A 44 25.07 -19.40 19.77
N TRP A 45 26.35 -19.01 19.63
CA TRP A 45 26.90 -18.49 18.38
C TRP A 45 26.83 -19.52 17.25
N ILE A 46 27.25 -20.76 17.49
CA ILE A 46 27.18 -21.85 16.51
C ILE A 46 25.73 -22.11 16.09
N ALA A 47 24.80 -22.11 17.04
CA ALA A 47 23.37 -22.32 16.77
C ALA A 47 22.79 -21.20 15.89
N VAL A 48 23.11 -19.93 16.17
CA VAL A 48 22.71 -18.79 15.32
C VAL A 48 23.31 -18.93 13.92
N ALA A 49 24.59 -19.31 13.81
CA ALA A 49 25.25 -19.51 12.53
C ALA A 49 24.60 -20.64 11.71
N ALA A 50 24.26 -21.76 12.35
CA ALA A 50 23.57 -22.88 11.72
C ALA A 50 22.17 -22.49 11.24
N LEU A 51 21.40 -21.77 12.05
CA LEU A 51 20.06 -21.28 11.67
C LEU A 51 20.12 -20.27 10.53
N LEU A 52 21.09 -19.35 10.56
CA LEU A 52 21.26 -18.36 9.51
C LEU A 52 21.67 -19.03 8.18
N THR A 53 22.59 -19.99 8.20
CA THR A 53 22.98 -20.74 7.00
C THR A 53 21.83 -21.58 6.42
N LEU A 54 21.04 -22.24 7.28
CA LEU A 54 19.83 -22.94 6.86
C LEU A 54 18.81 -22.00 6.21
N SER A 55 18.62 -20.81 6.80
CA SER A 55 17.72 -19.79 6.25
C SER A 55 18.19 -19.27 4.89
N MET A 56 19.51 -19.10 4.70
CA MET A 56 20.11 -18.70 3.43
C MET A 56 19.93 -19.78 2.36
N LEU A 57 20.12 -21.07 2.72
CA LEU A 57 19.87 -22.20 1.82
C LEU A 57 18.40 -22.24 1.38
N LEU A 58 17.47 -22.03 2.32
CA LEU A 58 16.03 -21.99 2.01
C LEU A 58 15.69 -20.82 1.08
N LEU A 59 16.22 -19.62 1.34
CA LEU A 59 16.08 -18.46 0.46
C LEU A 59 16.71 -18.67 -0.93
N TRP A 60 17.80 -19.44 -1.00
CA TRP A 60 18.44 -19.79 -2.26
C TRP A 60 17.58 -20.78 -3.06
N CYS A 61 17.06 -21.84 -2.44
CA CYS A 61 16.13 -22.79 -3.04
C CYS A 61 14.85 -22.11 -3.56
N MET A 62 14.38 -21.08 -2.86
CA MET A 62 13.21 -20.28 -3.28
C MET A 62 13.51 -19.21 -4.34
N GLY A 63 14.77 -19.04 -4.75
CA GLY A 63 15.19 -17.98 -5.69
C GLY A 63 15.09 -16.55 -5.14
N ALA A 64 14.86 -16.40 -3.83
CA ALA A 64 14.63 -15.12 -3.16
C ALA A 64 15.92 -14.46 -2.61
N LEU A 65 17.06 -15.17 -2.66
CA LEU A 65 18.33 -14.71 -2.09
C LEU A 65 18.80 -13.37 -2.68
N ARG A 66 18.60 -13.15 -3.98
CA ARG A 66 19.04 -11.93 -4.66
C ARG A 66 18.27 -10.69 -4.18
N ILE A 67 16.99 -10.86 -3.86
CA ILE A 67 16.11 -9.80 -3.35
C ILE A 67 16.51 -9.42 -1.91
N ASN A 68 16.89 -10.41 -1.10
CA ASN A 68 17.24 -10.22 0.31
C ASN A 68 18.74 -10.01 0.58
N ARG A 69 19.56 -9.85 -0.46
CA ARG A 69 21.04 -9.80 -0.36
C ARG A 69 21.54 -8.77 0.66
N SER A 70 20.94 -7.58 0.70
CA SER A 70 21.36 -6.54 1.65
C SER A 70 21.06 -6.88 3.10
N VAL A 71 19.95 -7.59 3.34
CA VAL A 71 19.52 -7.98 4.70
C VAL A 71 20.36 -9.14 5.20
N VAL A 72 20.55 -10.15 4.36
CA VAL A 72 21.44 -11.30 4.63
C VAL A 72 22.87 -10.83 4.88
N GLY A 73 23.38 -9.90 4.06
CA GLY A 73 24.72 -9.33 4.24
C GLY A 73 24.88 -8.63 5.59
N ARG A 74 23.87 -7.88 6.05
CA ARG A 74 23.88 -7.23 7.36
C ARG A 74 23.91 -8.27 8.49
N SER A 75 23.05 -9.28 8.44
CA SER A 75 23.00 -10.35 9.45
C SER A 75 24.31 -11.14 9.52
N LEU A 76 24.93 -11.45 8.38
CA LEU A 76 26.26 -12.08 8.33
C LEU A 76 27.34 -11.20 8.96
N PHE A 77 27.32 -9.90 8.67
CA PHE A 77 28.26 -8.95 9.26
C PHE A 77 28.13 -8.89 10.78
N VAL A 78 26.90 -8.84 11.31
CA VAL A 78 26.63 -8.88 12.76
C VAL A 78 27.16 -10.19 13.37
N LEU A 79 26.90 -11.33 12.75
CA LEU A 79 27.33 -12.64 13.25
C LEU A 79 28.87 -12.76 13.32
N LEU A 80 29.56 -12.32 12.27
CA LEU A 80 31.02 -12.32 12.21
C LEU A 80 31.62 -11.38 13.24
N LEU A 81 31.03 -10.20 13.41
CA LEU A 81 31.51 -9.21 14.37
C LEU A 81 31.26 -9.67 15.80
N TRP A 82 30.11 -10.29 16.08
CA TRP A 82 29.82 -10.89 17.38
C TRP A 82 30.78 -12.03 17.72
N GLY A 83 31.06 -12.93 16.78
CA GLY A 83 32.04 -14.01 16.97
C GLY A 83 33.47 -13.50 17.13
N GLY A 84 33.86 -12.47 16.37
CA GLY A 84 35.17 -11.83 16.50
C GLY A 84 35.35 -11.14 17.85
N LEU A 85 34.32 -10.41 18.33
CA LEU A 85 34.33 -9.80 19.65
C LEU A 85 34.35 -10.84 20.77
N PHE A 86 33.64 -11.97 20.60
CA PHE A 86 33.66 -13.08 21.55
C PHE A 86 35.08 -13.64 21.73
N LEU A 87 35.84 -13.84 20.64
CA LEU A 87 37.22 -14.33 20.71
C LEU A 87 38.22 -13.35 21.35
N LEU A 88 37.90 -12.05 21.36
CA LEU A 88 38.75 -10.99 21.90
C LEU A 88 38.38 -10.59 23.33
N SER A 89 37.23 -11.05 23.84
CA SER A 89 36.71 -10.67 25.15
C SER A 89 37.33 -11.52 26.25
N PRO A 90 37.69 -10.93 27.41
CA PRO A 90 38.20 -11.68 28.54
C PRO A 90 37.15 -12.63 29.12
N GLU A 91 37.59 -13.80 29.60
CA GLU A 91 36.74 -14.88 30.11
C GLU A 91 35.82 -14.43 31.26
N ASP A 92 36.31 -13.52 32.12
CA ASP A 92 35.57 -12.97 33.27
C ASP A 92 34.26 -12.27 32.86
N ILE A 93 34.22 -11.64 31.68
CA ILE A 93 33.00 -10.96 31.19
C ILE A 93 32.01 -12.00 30.64
N MET A 94 32.50 -13.15 30.18
CA MET A 94 31.73 -14.21 29.52
C MET A 94 31.14 -15.25 30.48
N GLU A 95 31.49 -15.19 31.78
CA GLU A 95 30.86 -16.04 32.80
C GLU A 95 29.35 -15.79 32.94
N HIS A 96 28.90 -14.58 32.62
CA HIS A 96 27.50 -14.18 32.72
C HIS A 96 26.85 -13.95 31.34
N PRO A 97 25.57 -14.34 31.16
CA PRO A 97 24.86 -14.17 29.88
C PRO A 97 24.75 -12.70 29.47
N LEU A 98 24.78 -11.77 30.43
CA LEU A 98 24.78 -10.32 30.19
C LEU A 98 25.96 -9.86 29.34
N GLY A 99 27.16 -10.41 29.57
CA GLY A 99 28.35 -10.03 28.81
C GLY A 99 28.23 -10.43 27.34
N ALA A 100 27.83 -11.67 27.08
CA ALA A 100 27.60 -12.15 25.71
C ALA A 100 26.45 -11.43 25.01
N GLN A 101 25.38 -11.06 25.74
CA GLN A 101 24.30 -10.20 25.23
C GLN A 101 24.79 -8.79 24.91
N ALA A 102 25.63 -8.19 25.76
CA ALA A 102 26.22 -6.87 25.51
C ALA A 102 27.07 -6.85 24.24
N LEU A 103 27.90 -7.89 24.02
CA LEU A 103 28.68 -8.04 22.78
C LEU A 103 27.77 -8.11 21.54
N LEU A 104 26.65 -8.83 21.62
CA LEU A 104 25.67 -8.89 20.53
C LEU A 104 25.03 -7.51 20.27
N LEU A 105 24.61 -6.79 21.31
CA LEU A 105 24.03 -5.45 21.18
C LEU A 105 25.04 -4.45 20.58
N ILE A 106 26.29 -4.47 21.05
CA ILE A 106 27.39 -3.67 20.48
C ILE A 106 27.59 -4.02 19.01
N SER A 107 27.57 -5.31 18.66
CA SER A 107 27.78 -5.73 17.29
C SER A 107 26.69 -5.25 16.33
N TYR A 108 25.44 -5.22 16.81
CA TYR A 108 24.31 -4.68 16.08
C TYR A 108 24.43 -3.15 15.89
N LEU A 109 24.85 -2.42 16.94
CA LEU A 109 25.08 -0.98 16.86
C LEU A 109 26.16 -0.64 15.84
N ILE A 110 27.31 -1.32 15.87
CA ILE A 110 28.39 -1.12 14.89
C ILE A 110 27.87 -1.38 13.46
N SER A 111 27.12 -2.47 13.26
CA SER A 111 26.51 -2.78 11.97
C SER A 111 25.56 -1.67 11.49
N SER A 112 24.72 -1.12 12.38
CA SER A 112 23.80 -0.03 12.05
C SER A 112 24.53 1.24 11.60
N ILE A 113 25.65 1.59 12.24
CA ILE A 113 26.48 2.75 11.89
C ILE A 113 27.12 2.55 10.53
N VAL A 114 27.70 1.37 10.28
CA VAL A 114 28.32 1.02 8.99
C VAL A 114 27.30 1.09 7.85
N VAL A 115 26.09 0.56 8.07
CA VAL A 115 25.00 0.59 7.09
C VAL A 115 24.52 2.02 6.83
N ALA A 116 24.38 2.85 7.87
CA ALA A 116 24.02 4.25 7.74
C ALA A 116 25.08 5.04 6.94
N ALA A 117 26.36 4.86 7.25
CA ALA A 117 27.46 5.49 6.52
C ALA A 117 27.52 5.05 5.04
N TYR A 118 27.35 3.75 4.77
CA TYR A 118 27.29 3.23 3.40
C TYR A 118 26.12 3.83 2.61
N ARG A 119 24.94 3.94 3.23
CA ARG A 119 23.75 4.52 2.59
C ARG A 119 23.94 6.02 2.31
N TRP A 120 24.47 6.76 3.28
CA TRP A 120 24.78 8.18 3.13
C TRP A 120 25.75 8.43 1.97
N ALA A 121 26.85 7.66 1.89
CA ALA A 121 27.79 7.73 0.79
C ALA A 121 27.15 7.38 -0.57
N LYS A 122 26.26 6.38 -0.60
CA LYS A 122 25.55 5.96 -1.82
C LYS A 122 24.54 7.01 -2.29
N GLU A 123 23.81 7.64 -1.38
CA GLU A 123 22.82 8.68 -1.67
C GLU A 123 23.49 9.93 -2.24
N HIS A 124 24.65 10.33 -1.70
CA HIS A 124 25.46 11.40 -2.28
C HIS A 124 25.94 11.12 -3.70
N ARG A 125 26.15 9.83 -4.05
CA ARG A 125 26.64 9.40 -5.36
C ARG A 125 25.52 9.21 -6.39
N MET A 126 24.28 9.02 -5.94
CA MET A 126 23.11 8.69 -6.75
C MET A 126 22.03 9.77 -6.62
N LYS A 127 22.39 11.04 -6.92
CA LYS A 127 21.38 12.08 -7.12
C LYS A 127 20.62 11.78 -8.42
N GLY A 128 19.32 11.49 -8.34
CA GLY A 128 18.44 11.44 -9.51
C GLY A 128 17.70 10.12 -9.79
N GLN A 129 17.74 9.11 -8.91
CA GLN A 129 16.86 7.93 -9.06
C GLN A 129 15.53 8.18 -8.35
N GLU A 130 14.49 8.51 -9.12
CA GLU A 130 13.12 8.49 -8.63
C GLU A 130 12.70 7.05 -8.33
N LEU A 131 12.63 6.72 -7.04
CA LEU A 131 12.05 5.46 -6.60
C LEU A 131 10.53 5.55 -6.63
N CYS A 132 9.90 4.45 -7.02
CA CYS A 132 8.47 4.27 -6.87
C CYS A 132 8.00 4.63 -5.45
N ILE A 133 6.90 5.39 -5.35
CA ILE A 133 6.26 5.82 -4.09
C ILE A 133 6.09 4.66 -3.10
N ARG A 134 5.63 3.48 -3.55
CA ARG A 134 5.50 2.28 -2.70
C ARG A 134 6.82 1.87 -2.06
N VAL A 135 7.91 1.87 -2.84
CA VAL A 135 9.25 1.52 -2.35
C VAL A 135 9.78 2.59 -1.41
N ARG A 136 9.45 3.87 -1.66
CA ARG A 136 9.79 4.99 -0.78
C ARG A 136 9.11 4.86 0.59
N ILE A 137 7.79 4.60 0.62
CA ILE A 137 7.03 4.43 1.87
C ILE A 137 7.58 3.24 2.67
N LEU A 138 7.73 2.07 2.04
CA LEU A 138 8.29 0.89 2.70
C LEU A 138 9.73 1.10 3.20
N ARG A 139 10.53 1.90 2.49
CA ARG A 139 11.89 2.26 2.94
C ARG A 139 11.84 3.14 4.18
N VAL A 140 10.94 4.13 4.24
CA VAL A 140 10.79 5.03 5.40
C VAL A 140 10.37 4.23 6.63
N GLU A 141 9.35 3.37 6.52
CA GLU A 141 8.92 2.53 7.64
C GLU A 141 10.01 1.55 8.10
N ARG A 142 10.79 1.00 7.16
CA ARG A 142 11.93 0.16 7.53
C ARG A 142 13.04 0.93 8.25
N LEU A 143 13.29 2.18 7.88
CA LEU A 143 14.25 3.04 8.59
C LEU A 143 13.76 3.38 9.99
N ARG A 144 12.46 3.61 10.15
CA ARG A 144 11.84 3.79 11.47
C ARG A 144 12.03 2.54 12.33
N PHE A 145 11.76 1.35 11.79
CA PHE A 145 12.01 0.08 12.48
C PHE A 145 13.47 -0.07 12.90
N GLU A 146 14.42 0.22 12.01
CA GLU A 146 15.86 0.15 12.31
C GLU A 146 16.25 1.14 13.43
N ARG A 147 15.71 2.35 13.44
CA ARG A 147 15.94 3.35 14.51
C ARG A 147 15.41 2.87 15.85
N ILE A 148 14.21 2.28 15.89
CA ILE A 148 13.62 1.75 17.12
C ILE A 148 14.49 0.62 17.68
N LEU A 149 14.98 -0.27 16.82
CA LEU A 149 15.90 -1.33 17.25
C LEU A 149 17.22 -0.77 17.78
N VAL A 150 17.79 0.25 17.13
CA VAL A 150 19.01 0.95 17.62
C VAL A 150 18.77 1.58 18.99
N LEU A 151 17.67 2.31 19.16
CA LEU A 151 17.29 2.89 20.46
C LEU A 151 17.09 1.81 21.52
N SER A 152 16.42 0.70 21.19
CA SER A 152 16.25 -0.43 22.11
C SER A 152 17.57 -1.07 22.51
N SER A 153 18.53 -1.20 21.58
CA SER A 153 19.86 -1.75 21.88
C SER A 153 20.70 -0.82 22.75
N LEU A 154 20.60 0.50 22.55
CA LEU A 154 21.27 1.50 23.38
C LEU A 154 20.66 1.55 24.79
N ALA A 155 19.33 1.50 24.89
CA ALA A 155 18.64 1.39 26.18
C ALA A 155 19.01 0.09 26.92
N GLY A 156 19.13 -1.03 26.19
CA GLY A 156 19.58 -2.31 26.72
C GLY A 156 20.99 -2.24 27.29
N LEU A 157 21.95 -1.66 26.55
CA LEU A 157 23.32 -1.47 27.04
C LEU A 157 23.39 -0.54 28.25
N LEU A 158 22.60 0.54 28.27
CA LEU A 158 22.54 1.46 29.40
C LEU A 158 21.97 0.76 30.64
N PHE A 159 20.90 -0.04 30.47
CA PHE A 159 20.36 -0.86 31.54
C PHE A 159 21.38 -1.87 32.08
N GLN A 160 22.11 -2.56 31.19
CA GLN A 160 23.20 -3.46 31.58
C GLN A 160 24.30 -2.74 32.36
N GLY A 161 24.70 -1.54 31.92
CA GLY A 161 25.68 -0.71 32.61
C GLY A 161 25.23 -0.27 34.00
N LEU A 162 23.96 0.11 34.15
CA LEU A 162 23.36 0.43 35.45
C LEU A 162 23.33 -0.81 36.37
N CYS A 163 22.93 -1.97 35.85
CA CYS A 163 22.96 -3.22 36.60
C CYS A 163 24.39 -3.56 37.07
N ALA A 164 25.39 -3.38 36.23
CA ALA A 164 26.80 -3.62 36.58
C ALA A 164 27.35 -2.65 37.65
N GLN A 165 26.86 -1.40 37.69
CA GLN A 165 27.26 -0.42 38.70
C GLN A 165 26.54 -0.61 40.04
N LEU A 166 25.27 -1.01 40.02
CA LEU A 166 24.40 -1.05 41.21
C LEU A 166 24.40 -2.41 41.91
N CYS A 167 24.71 -3.50 41.21
CA CYS A 167 24.56 -4.86 41.74
C CYS A 167 25.94 -5.52 41.93
N PRO A 168 26.35 -5.85 43.16
CA PRO A 168 27.54 -6.66 43.38
C PRO A 168 27.36 -8.06 42.77
N VAL A 169 28.45 -8.62 42.21
CA VAL A 169 28.53 -9.88 41.43
C VAL A 169 27.90 -11.09 42.17
N GLU A 170 27.76 -11.01 43.49
CA GLU A 170 27.14 -12.03 44.34
C GLU A 170 25.63 -12.23 44.08
N HIS A 171 24.90 -11.25 43.52
CA HIS A 171 23.47 -11.36 43.24
C HIS A 171 23.19 -11.97 41.84
N ARG A 172 23.64 -13.21 41.63
CA ARG A 172 23.48 -13.94 40.35
C ARG A 172 22.04 -13.99 39.84
N ASP A 173 21.06 -14.20 40.73
CA ASP A 173 19.65 -14.28 40.37
C ASP A 173 19.11 -12.97 39.76
N LEU A 174 19.56 -11.82 40.30
CA LEU A 174 19.15 -10.51 39.82
C LEU A 174 19.71 -10.23 38.42
N LEU A 175 20.95 -10.64 38.15
CA LEU A 175 21.59 -10.54 36.84
C LEU A 175 20.89 -11.44 35.80
N HIS A 176 20.45 -12.64 36.20
CA HIS A 176 19.62 -13.50 35.34
C HIS A 176 18.23 -12.89 35.06
N ILE A 177 17.58 -12.29 36.06
CA ILE A 177 16.30 -11.58 35.86
C ILE A 177 16.49 -10.40 34.89
N ALA A 178 17.55 -9.62 35.04
CA ALA A 178 17.88 -8.52 34.14
C ALA A 178 18.11 -9.00 32.69
N SER A 179 18.85 -10.11 32.52
CA SER A 179 19.08 -10.73 31.21
C SER A 179 17.78 -11.21 30.57
N THR A 180 16.90 -11.86 31.34
CA THR A 180 15.58 -12.30 30.87
C THR A 180 14.70 -11.11 30.47
N PHE A 181 14.77 -10.00 31.22
CA PHE A 181 14.04 -8.77 30.92
C PHE A 181 14.46 -8.16 29.57
N ILE A 182 15.77 -8.09 29.28
CA ILE A 182 16.30 -7.60 28.00
C ILE A 182 15.77 -8.44 26.83
N VAL A 183 15.77 -9.76 26.98
CA VAL A 183 15.24 -10.69 25.97
C VAL A 183 13.76 -10.46 25.74
N LEU A 184 12.96 -10.42 26.81
CA LEU A 184 11.50 -10.23 26.74
C LEU A 184 11.16 -8.88 26.09
N PHE A 185 11.82 -7.81 26.52
CA PHE A 185 11.62 -6.47 25.98
C PHE A 185 11.96 -6.42 24.48
N THR A 186 13.08 -7.03 24.08
CA THR A 186 13.49 -7.07 22.67
C THR A 186 12.48 -7.84 21.82
N TRP A 187 11.96 -8.98 22.30
CA TRP A 187 10.90 -9.72 21.61
C TRP A 187 9.60 -8.91 21.50
N ALA A 188 9.19 -8.20 22.55
CA ALA A 188 8.00 -7.37 22.54
C ALA A 188 8.11 -6.25 21.49
N VAL A 189 9.20 -5.47 21.51
CA VAL A 189 9.44 -4.41 20.52
C VAL A 189 9.48 -4.98 19.11
N TYR A 190 10.20 -6.10 18.91
CA TYR A 190 10.34 -6.72 17.61
C TYR A 190 9.00 -7.21 17.02
N THR A 191 8.18 -7.88 17.83
CA THR A 191 6.88 -8.42 17.39
C THR A 191 5.87 -7.33 17.05
N ILE A 192 5.76 -6.28 17.88
CA ILE A 192 4.87 -5.13 17.63
C ILE A 192 5.21 -4.47 16.30
N GLU A 193 6.48 -4.19 16.07
CA GLU A 193 6.91 -3.51 14.85
C GLU A 193 6.81 -4.41 13.61
N CYS A 194 7.02 -5.73 13.75
CA CYS A 194 6.76 -6.68 12.66
C CYS A 194 5.28 -6.69 12.27
N ILE A 195 4.37 -6.67 13.24
CA ILE A 195 2.92 -6.57 12.99
C ILE A 195 2.60 -5.26 12.28
N HIS A 196 3.18 -4.14 12.74
CA HIS A 196 3.00 -2.83 12.09
C HIS A 196 3.47 -2.84 10.63
N LEU A 197 4.66 -3.37 10.34
CA LEU A 197 5.19 -3.44 8.98
C LEU A 197 4.31 -4.30 8.07
N VAL A 198 3.85 -5.46 8.56
CA VAL A 198 2.92 -6.34 7.83
C VAL A 198 1.59 -5.64 7.58
N TRP A 199 1.08 -4.89 8.56
CA TRP A 199 -0.14 -4.11 8.42
C TRP A 199 0.00 -3.01 7.35
N VAL A 200 1.09 -2.24 7.37
CA VAL A 200 1.38 -1.23 6.35
C VAL A 200 1.49 -1.87 4.96
N GLN A 201 2.19 -3.01 4.85
CA GLN A 201 2.31 -3.71 3.57
C GLN A 201 0.94 -4.15 3.04
N ARG A 202 0.09 -4.75 3.89
CA ARG A 202 -1.27 -5.14 3.51
C ARG A 202 -2.11 -3.94 3.09
N ARG A 203 -1.98 -2.82 3.80
CA ARG A 203 -2.67 -1.58 3.46
C ARG A 203 -2.23 -1.06 2.08
N LEU A 204 -0.93 -1.06 1.79
CA LEU A 204 -0.38 -0.68 0.49
C LEU A 204 -0.74 -1.65 -0.64
N GLU A 205 -0.95 -2.94 -0.33
CA GLU A 205 -1.41 -3.94 -1.30
C GLU A 205 -2.89 -3.76 -1.67
N ASN A 206 -3.70 -3.27 -0.73
CA ASN A 206 -5.11 -2.95 -0.96
C ASN A 206 -5.31 -1.54 -1.54
N GLU A 207 -4.25 -0.75 -1.71
CA GLU A 207 -4.35 0.61 -2.22
C GLU A 207 -4.54 0.60 -3.74
N GLU A 208 -5.65 1.20 -4.20
CA GLU A 208 -5.96 1.35 -5.61
C GLU A 208 -5.22 2.55 -6.20
N TRP A 209 -4.64 2.37 -7.39
CA TRP A 209 -3.86 3.38 -8.09
C TRP A 209 -4.62 3.91 -9.29
N ILE A 210 -4.62 5.22 -9.45
CA ILE A 210 -5.16 5.94 -10.60
C ILE A 210 -4.00 6.21 -11.56
N PRO A 211 -4.06 5.76 -12.82
CA PRO A 211 -3.02 6.07 -13.80
C PRO A 211 -3.13 7.53 -14.21
N VAL A 212 -1.99 8.23 -14.24
CA VAL A 212 -1.90 9.59 -14.78
C VAL A 212 -1.74 9.49 -16.29
N LEU A 213 -2.61 10.13 -17.04
CA LEU A 213 -2.61 10.13 -18.50
C LEU A 213 -1.95 11.40 -19.06
N SER A 214 -1.24 11.21 -20.18
CA SER A 214 -0.85 12.27 -21.11
C SER A 214 -2.06 12.83 -21.84
N ASP A 215 -1.89 13.95 -22.53
CA ASP A 215 -2.85 14.44 -23.52
C ASP A 215 -3.14 13.39 -24.62
N ASP A 216 -2.16 12.56 -24.97
CA ASP A 216 -2.29 11.44 -25.92
C ASP A 216 -2.95 10.18 -25.30
N GLN A 217 -3.54 10.28 -24.11
CA GLN A 217 -4.16 9.17 -23.36
C GLN A 217 -3.20 8.02 -23.00
N ARG A 218 -1.88 8.26 -23.03
CA ARG A 218 -0.87 7.29 -22.62
C ARG A 218 -0.58 7.42 -21.12
N PRO A 219 -0.45 6.32 -20.36
CA PRO A 219 -0.12 6.39 -18.95
C PRO A 219 1.34 6.86 -18.75
N ILE A 220 1.52 8.01 -18.10
CA ILE A 220 2.83 8.59 -17.75
C ILE A 220 3.22 8.23 -16.32
N GLY A 221 2.24 8.11 -15.42
CA GLY A 221 2.49 7.92 -13.99
C GLY A 221 1.30 7.32 -13.26
N ARG A 222 1.33 7.38 -11.93
CA ARG A 222 0.25 6.88 -11.08
C ARG A 222 0.15 7.65 -9.76
N VAL A 223 -1.07 7.80 -9.28
CA VAL A 223 -1.42 8.52 -8.05
C VAL A 223 -2.28 7.62 -7.18
N SER A 224 -2.20 7.76 -5.86
CA SER A 224 -3.06 6.99 -4.97
C SER A 224 -4.50 7.51 -5.05
N LYS A 225 -5.47 6.61 -5.06
CA LYS A 225 -6.90 6.96 -4.97
C LYS A 225 -7.25 7.70 -3.67
N THR A 226 -6.46 7.55 -2.60
CA THR A 226 -6.69 8.23 -1.32
C THR A 226 -6.29 9.71 -1.35
N THR A 227 -5.45 10.12 -2.30
CA THR A 227 -5.00 11.52 -2.46
C THR A 227 -4.88 11.83 -3.96
N PRO A 228 -6.01 11.99 -4.66
CA PRO A 228 -6.06 12.05 -6.12
C PRO A 228 -5.76 13.45 -6.66
N GLU A 229 -4.53 13.93 -6.44
CA GLU A 229 -4.06 15.24 -6.92
C GLU A 229 -2.71 15.09 -7.65
N TYR A 230 -2.61 15.67 -8.84
CA TYR A 230 -1.41 15.66 -9.65
C TYR A 230 -1.40 16.76 -10.72
N GLU A 231 -0.42 17.66 -10.64
CA GLU A 231 -0.28 18.81 -11.54
C GLU A 231 0.33 18.46 -12.91
N GLY A 232 0.99 17.30 -13.04
CA GLY A 232 1.77 16.96 -14.25
C GLY A 232 1.02 16.17 -15.32
N GLY A 233 -0.31 16.01 -15.21
CA GLY A 233 -1.08 15.19 -16.15
C GLY A 233 -2.55 15.03 -15.78
N ARG A 234 -3.29 14.28 -16.61
CA ARG A 234 -4.74 14.12 -16.48
C ARG A 234 -5.11 12.88 -15.67
N LEU A 235 -6.04 13.02 -14.75
CA LEU A 235 -6.59 11.88 -14.00
C LEU A 235 -7.87 11.36 -14.68
N PRO A 236 -7.93 10.06 -15.03
CA PRO A 236 -9.07 9.49 -15.72
C PRO A 236 -10.24 9.21 -14.78
N VAL A 237 -11.41 9.71 -15.16
CA VAL A 237 -12.67 9.55 -14.45
C VAL A 237 -13.67 8.86 -15.36
N VAL A 238 -14.40 7.89 -14.82
CA VAL A 238 -15.53 7.25 -15.50
C VAL A 238 -16.81 7.79 -14.88
N ARG A 239 -17.65 8.37 -15.73
CA ARG A 239 -18.97 8.87 -15.39
C ARG A 239 -20.02 8.06 -16.14
N LEU A 240 -21.15 7.85 -15.50
CA LEU A 240 -22.27 7.14 -16.10
C LEU A 240 -23.55 7.92 -15.81
N ILE A 241 -24.42 8.04 -16.81
CA ILE A 241 -25.72 8.69 -16.66
C ILE A 241 -26.82 7.64 -16.83
N ALA A 242 -27.75 7.61 -15.87
CA ALA A 242 -28.93 6.75 -15.94
C ALA A 242 -30.09 7.51 -16.59
N LEU A 243 -30.65 6.91 -17.62
CA LEU A 243 -31.73 7.44 -18.44
C LEU A 243 -32.95 6.54 -18.31
N SER A 244 -34.15 7.14 -18.27
CA SER A 244 -35.41 6.41 -18.34
C SER A 244 -36.50 7.31 -18.90
N ARG A 245 -37.09 6.94 -20.05
CA ARG A 245 -38.23 7.65 -20.67
C ARG A 245 -38.05 9.18 -20.68
N ASP A 246 -36.91 9.65 -21.20
CA ASP A 246 -36.53 11.07 -21.32
C ASP A 246 -36.27 11.81 -20.00
N MET A 247 -36.04 11.05 -18.94
CA MET A 247 -35.61 11.55 -17.64
C MET A 247 -34.17 11.14 -17.35
N ILE A 248 -33.43 12.00 -16.67
CA ILE A 248 -32.08 11.75 -16.17
C ILE A 248 -32.15 11.61 -14.65
N TYR A 249 -31.46 10.61 -14.10
CA TYR A 249 -31.35 10.47 -12.65
C TYR A 249 -30.20 11.34 -12.11
N LEU A 250 -30.52 12.28 -11.23
CA LEU A 250 -29.57 13.19 -10.61
C LEU A 250 -29.69 13.16 -9.08
N GLU A 251 -28.57 13.24 -8.40
CA GLU A 251 -28.43 13.32 -6.94
C GLU A 251 -27.71 14.61 -6.55
N GLN A 252 -28.09 15.19 -5.42
CA GLN A 252 -27.35 16.30 -4.84
C GLN A 252 -26.11 15.75 -4.13
N SER A 253 -24.93 16.08 -4.63
CA SER A 253 -23.67 15.77 -3.98
C SER A 253 -23.27 16.88 -3.03
N GLU A 254 -23.22 16.58 -1.74
CA GLU A 254 -22.62 17.46 -0.71
C GLU A 254 -21.10 17.24 -0.59
N ALA A 255 -20.52 16.28 -1.31
CA ALA A 255 -19.10 15.95 -1.24
C ALA A 255 -18.28 16.86 -2.18
N PRO A 256 -17.41 17.76 -1.66
CA PRO A 256 -16.55 18.60 -2.48
C PRO A 256 -15.27 17.89 -2.95
N SER A 257 -15.12 16.59 -2.69
CA SER A 257 -13.90 15.84 -2.99
C SER A 257 -13.98 15.17 -4.36
N LEU A 258 -12.92 15.36 -5.16
CA LEU A 258 -12.73 14.68 -6.44
C LEU A 258 -12.92 13.15 -6.31
N PRO A 259 -13.55 12.50 -7.30
CA PRO A 259 -13.86 13.03 -8.62
C PRO A 259 -15.20 13.80 -8.68
N ALA A 260 -15.97 13.82 -7.59
CA ALA A 260 -17.25 14.52 -7.53
C ALA A 260 -17.05 16.02 -7.27
N ALA A 261 -17.95 16.83 -7.84
CA ALA A 261 -18.07 18.25 -7.52
C ALA A 261 -19.34 18.47 -6.69
N SER A 262 -19.41 19.58 -5.95
CA SER A 262 -20.61 19.98 -5.22
C SER A 262 -21.72 20.41 -6.17
N GLY A 263 -22.96 19.99 -5.91
CA GLY A 263 -24.15 20.32 -6.70
C GLY A 263 -24.92 19.09 -7.16
N TYR A 264 -25.95 19.30 -7.97
CA TYR A 264 -26.72 18.22 -8.61
C TYR A 264 -25.92 17.61 -9.76
N ASP A 265 -25.76 16.28 -9.73
CA ASP A 265 -25.03 15.52 -10.73
C ASP A 265 -25.45 14.04 -10.75
N THR A 266 -24.92 13.27 -11.69
CA THR A 266 -25.02 11.81 -11.65
C THR A 266 -24.28 11.24 -10.43
N PRO A 267 -24.89 10.29 -9.70
CA PRO A 267 -24.23 9.59 -8.61
C PRO A 267 -23.25 8.50 -9.07
N PHE A 268 -23.23 8.16 -10.37
CA PHE A 268 -22.37 7.12 -10.91
C PHE A 268 -21.06 7.72 -11.41
N ILE A 269 -20.16 7.98 -10.46
CA ILE A 269 -18.83 8.50 -10.73
C ILE A 269 -17.75 7.67 -10.04
N SER A 270 -16.68 7.34 -10.75
CA SER A 270 -15.53 6.66 -10.17
C SER A 270 -14.24 6.96 -10.92
N TRP A 271 -13.11 6.88 -10.22
CA TRP A 271 -11.81 6.89 -10.86
C TRP A 271 -11.60 5.64 -11.72
N LEU A 272 -10.93 5.80 -12.85
CA LEU A 272 -10.39 4.66 -13.59
C LEU A 272 -9.13 4.17 -12.87
N THR A 273 -9.14 2.93 -12.37
CA THR A 273 -7.99 2.34 -11.68
C THR A 273 -7.10 1.52 -12.62
N GLU A 274 -5.82 1.40 -12.27
CA GLU A 274 -4.85 0.59 -13.03
C GLU A 274 -5.37 -0.85 -13.24
N GLY A 275 -5.30 -1.32 -14.49
CA GLY A 275 -5.73 -2.67 -14.88
C GLY A 275 -7.23 -2.83 -15.12
N SER A 276 -8.03 -1.78 -14.88
CA SER A 276 -9.46 -1.74 -15.22
C SER A 276 -9.69 -1.07 -16.58
N ARG A 277 -10.68 -1.53 -17.35
CA ARG A 277 -11.14 -0.84 -18.57
C ARG A 277 -12.29 0.11 -18.22
N PRO A 278 -12.46 1.25 -18.91
CA PRO A 278 -13.57 2.18 -18.66
C PRO A 278 -14.94 1.49 -18.64
N ASP A 279 -15.20 0.62 -19.61
CA ASP A 279 -16.46 -0.14 -19.72
C ASP A 279 -16.75 -1.01 -18.48
N GLN A 280 -15.71 -1.60 -17.89
CA GLN A 280 -15.84 -2.46 -16.71
C GLN A 280 -16.14 -1.63 -15.45
N VAL A 281 -15.55 -0.43 -15.35
CA VAL A 281 -15.83 0.50 -14.25
C VAL A 281 -17.26 1.02 -14.37
N ALA A 282 -17.71 1.39 -15.58
CA ALA A 282 -19.07 1.82 -15.84
C ALA A 282 -20.10 0.72 -15.49
N GLN A 283 -19.82 -0.54 -15.84
CA GLN A 283 -20.68 -1.66 -15.46
C GLN A 283 -20.72 -1.84 -13.94
N ARG A 284 -19.56 -1.77 -13.27
CA ARG A 284 -19.47 -1.88 -11.81
C ARG A 284 -20.25 -0.78 -11.09
N LEU A 285 -20.26 0.44 -11.61
CA LEU A 285 -21.01 1.56 -11.02
C LEU A 285 -22.51 1.26 -10.94
N ILE A 286 -23.08 0.64 -11.97
CA ILE A 286 -24.48 0.17 -11.96
C ILE A 286 -24.64 -0.98 -10.99
N ASP A 287 -23.79 -2.01 -11.11
CA ASP A 287 -23.92 -3.24 -10.35
C ASP A 287 -23.81 -3.01 -8.83
N LEU A 288 -23.02 -2.01 -8.40
CA LEU A 288 -22.83 -1.65 -6.99
C LEU A 288 -24.03 -0.91 -6.40
N ARG A 289 -24.65 0.00 -7.16
CA ARG A 289 -25.79 0.80 -6.67
C ARG A 289 -27.11 0.06 -6.85
N PHE A 290 -27.22 -0.82 -7.85
CA PHE A 290 -28.47 -1.48 -8.22
C PHE A 290 -28.40 -3.00 -8.11
N CYS A 291 -28.97 -3.52 -7.04
CA CYS A 291 -29.21 -4.96 -6.90
C CYS A 291 -30.37 -5.39 -7.80
N GLY A 292 -30.10 -6.21 -8.82
CA GLY A 292 -31.13 -6.93 -9.59
C GLY A 292 -31.31 -6.51 -11.05
N ILE A 293 -30.70 -5.40 -11.49
CA ILE A 293 -30.72 -4.97 -12.91
C ILE A 293 -29.66 -5.76 -13.70
N ARG A 294 -29.84 -7.08 -13.85
CA ARG A 294 -28.83 -7.98 -14.47
C ARG A 294 -28.65 -7.83 -15.99
N ARG A 295 -29.32 -6.87 -16.64
CA ARG A 295 -29.35 -6.74 -18.12
C ARG A 295 -28.98 -5.37 -18.66
N ALA A 296 -28.87 -4.36 -17.81
CA ALA A 296 -28.53 -3.01 -18.27
C ALA A 296 -27.03 -2.93 -18.56
N ARG A 297 -26.68 -2.56 -19.79
CA ARG A 297 -25.30 -2.41 -20.25
C ARG A 297 -25.02 -0.95 -20.55
N PRO A 298 -24.05 -0.32 -19.85
CA PRO A 298 -23.57 1.00 -20.21
C PRO A 298 -23.12 1.05 -21.67
N ARG A 299 -23.45 2.15 -22.34
CA ARG A 299 -22.96 2.50 -23.67
C ARG A 299 -22.03 3.68 -23.53
N PHE A 300 -20.86 3.58 -24.13
CA PHE A 300 -19.94 4.71 -24.22
C PHE A 300 -20.57 5.81 -25.07
N LEU A 301 -20.59 7.05 -24.56
CA LEU A 301 -21.09 8.22 -25.28
C LEU A 301 -19.93 9.01 -25.88
N LEU A 302 -19.07 9.54 -25.01
CA LEU A 302 -17.99 10.42 -25.41
C LEU A 302 -16.86 10.43 -24.39
N HIS A 303 -15.70 10.87 -24.84
CA HIS A 303 -14.52 11.10 -24.02
C HIS A 303 -14.10 12.55 -24.20
N TYR A 304 -13.88 13.25 -23.09
CA TYR A 304 -13.55 14.66 -23.09
C TYR A 304 -12.63 15.04 -21.94
N HIS A 305 -12.16 16.28 -21.97
CA HIS A 305 -11.23 16.83 -21.00
C HIS A 305 -11.88 17.99 -20.25
N GLU A 306 -11.72 17.98 -18.92
CA GLU A 306 -12.25 19.03 -18.05
C GLU A 306 -11.21 19.36 -16.98
N GLU A 307 -11.25 20.57 -16.44
CA GLU A 307 -10.40 20.99 -15.34
C GLU A 307 -11.28 21.42 -14.17
N ILE A 308 -11.09 20.78 -13.01
CA ILE A 308 -11.88 21.04 -11.81
C ILE A 308 -10.92 21.26 -10.64
N ASN A 309 -11.08 22.38 -9.94
CA ASN A 309 -10.24 22.76 -8.81
C ASN A 309 -8.73 22.70 -9.12
N GLY A 310 -8.33 23.06 -10.35
CA GLY A 310 -6.93 23.02 -10.81
C GLY A 310 -6.41 21.62 -11.18
N GLN A 311 -7.25 20.58 -11.06
CA GLN A 311 -6.91 19.23 -11.50
C GLN A 311 -7.40 19.00 -12.93
N ALA A 312 -6.48 18.68 -13.83
CA ALA A 312 -6.83 18.23 -15.17
C ALA A 312 -7.40 16.81 -15.14
N LEU A 313 -8.56 16.61 -15.74
CA LEU A 313 -9.30 15.35 -15.76
C LEU A 313 -9.51 14.85 -17.19
N SER A 314 -9.61 13.53 -17.31
CA SER A 314 -9.90 12.83 -18.56
C SER A 314 -11.15 11.99 -18.37
N VAL A 315 -12.28 12.48 -18.88
CA VAL A 315 -13.60 12.00 -18.51
C VAL A 315 -14.16 11.07 -19.58
N TYR A 316 -14.49 9.84 -19.17
CA TYR A 316 -15.18 8.86 -20.00
C TYR A 316 -16.66 8.83 -19.59
N LEU A 317 -17.52 9.36 -20.45
CA LEU A 317 -18.95 9.41 -20.22
C LEU A 317 -19.64 8.19 -20.83
N PHE A 318 -20.43 7.51 -20.01
CA PHE A 318 -21.31 6.42 -20.39
C PHE A 318 -22.77 6.80 -20.14
N ALA A 319 -23.69 6.15 -20.85
CA ALA A 319 -25.10 6.20 -20.55
C ALA A 319 -25.69 4.79 -20.44
N VAL A 320 -26.68 4.64 -19.58
CA VAL A 320 -27.48 3.43 -19.47
C VAL A 320 -28.96 3.77 -19.54
N ASP A 321 -29.68 3.01 -20.35
CA ASP A 321 -31.13 3.13 -20.47
C ASP A 321 -31.79 2.08 -19.56
N ILE A 322 -32.66 2.55 -18.68
CA ILE A 322 -33.36 1.74 -17.69
C ILE A 322 -34.85 1.74 -18.05
N ALA A 323 -35.41 0.53 -18.17
CA ALA A 323 -36.76 0.34 -18.72
C ALA A 323 -37.87 0.95 -17.84
N GLU A 324 -37.69 0.89 -16.52
CA GLU A 324 -38.65 1.44 -15.56
C GLU A 324 -37.92 2.27 -14.48
N PRO A 325 -38.37 3.51 -14.21
CA PRO A 325 -37.73 4.39 -13.22
C PRO A 325 -37.83 3.82 -11.79
N GLY A 326 -38.81 2.94 -11.54
CA GLY A 326 -38.98 2.25 -10.26
C GLY A 326 -37.95 1.14 -10.00
N GLN A 327 -37.21 0.68 -11.03
CA GLN A 327 -36.12 -0.28 -10.84
C GLN A 327 -34.92 0.32 -10.09
N LEU A 328 -34.87 1.66 -9.96
CA LEU A 328 -33.87 2.37 -9.17
C LEU A 328 -34.25 2.54 -7.70
N LEU A 329 -35.48 2.19 -7.29
CA LEU A 329 -35.92 2.31 -5.89
C LEU A 329 -35.26 1.27 -4.97
N ILE A 330 -34.47 0.34 -5.52
CA ILE A 330 -33.63 -0.61 -4.79
C ILE A 330 -32.20 -0.05 -4.72
N ASP A 331 -32.04 1.24 -4.37
CA ASP A 331 -30.72 1.79 -4.09
C ASP A 331 -30.24 1.25 -2.74
N CYS A 332 -29.04 0.68 -2.71
CA CYS A 332 -28.41 0.21 -1.49
C CYS A 332 -27.88 1.38 -0.62
N LEU A 333 -27.82 2.59 -1.18
CA LEU A 333 -27.33 3.83 -0.56
C LEU A 333 -28.34 4.97 -0.79
N PRO A 334 -29.43 5.05 0.00
CA PRO A 334 -30.51 6.00 -0.25
C PRO A 334 -30.03 7.44 0.01
N THR A 335 -29.66 8.12 -1.07
CA THR A 335 -29.43 9.57 -1.09
C THR A 335 -30.63 10.23 -1.80
N ARG A 336 -30.88 11.53 -1.58
CA ARG A 336 -32.06 12.21 -2.16
C ARG A 336 -31.91 12.44 -3.68
N GLY A 337 -31.93 11.37 -4.46
CA GLY A 337 -31.92 11.41 -5.92
C GLY A 337 -33.31 11.61 -6.50
N ARG A 338 -33.39 12.30 -7.64
CA ARG A 338 -34.65 12.56 -8.36
C ARG A 338 -34.43 12.31 -9.86
N TRP A 339 -35.51 11.88 -10.50
CA TRP A 339 -35.60 11.88 -11.95
C TRP A 339 -35.97 13.27 -12.44
N TRP A 340 -35.11 13.82 -13.30
CA TRP A 340 -35.27 15.14 -13.91
C TRP A 340 -35.65 15.00 -15.37
N PRO A 341 -36.78 15.58 -15.81
CA PRO A 341 -37.08 15.70 -17.23
C PRO A 341 -36.04 16.58 -17.90
N ILE A 342 -35.54 16.17 -19.07
CA ILE A 342 -34.55 16.93 -19.82
C ILE A 342 -35.10 18.33 -20.18
N ASP A 343 -36.39 18.40 -20.54
CA ASP A 343 -37.07 19.65 -20.89
C ASP A 343 -37.07 20.67 -19.74
N HIS A 344 -37.09 20.19 -18.49
CA HIS A 344 -37.03 21.03 -17.29
C HIS A 344 -35.58 21.36 -16.91
N LEU A 345 -34.62 20.57 -17.38
CA LEU A 345 -33.20 20.74 -17.08
C LEU A 345 -32.60 21.92 -17.87
N ALA A 346 -33.07 22.17 -19.10
CA ALA A 346 -32.56 23.23 -19.97
C ALA A 346 -32.53 24.63 -19.32
N PRO A 347 -33.65 25.16 -18.75
CA PRO A 347 -33.65 26.48 -18.11
C PRO A 347 -32.91 26.50 -16.77
N GLU A 348 -32.85 25.37 -16.06
CA GLU A 348 -32.25 25.30 -14.72
C GLU A 348 -30.75 25.06 -14.76
N ILE A 349 -30.17 24.54 -15.85
CA ILE A 349 -28.72 24.26 -15.94
C ILE A 349 -27.86 25.52 -15.84
N GLU A 350 -28.34 26.63 -16.39
CA GLU A 350 -27.62 27.91 -16.39
C GLU A 350 -27.74 28.65 -15.05
N THR A 351 -28.86 28.45 -14.33
CA THR A 351 -29.21 29.23 -13.13
C THR A 351 -29.12 28.44 -11.83
N GLY A 352 -29.16 27.11 -11.92
CA GLY A 352 -29.23 26.17 -10.80
C GLY A 352 -27.87 25.68 -10.30
N ASP A 353 -27.93 25.02 -9.16
CA ASP A 353 -26.79 24.41 -8.45
C ASP A 353 -26.39 23.06 -9.07
N PHE A 354 -26.01 23.09 -10.35
CA PHE A 354 -25.50 21.93 -11.08
C PHE A 354 -23.97 21.96 -11.19
N THR A 355 -23.37 20.77 -11.21
CA THR A 355 -21.92 20.61 -11.34
C THR A 355 -21.39 21.07 -12.71
N SER A 356 -20.10 21.40 -12.78
CA SER A 356 -19.44 21.78 -14.04
C SER A 356 -19.50 20.64 -15.08
N TYR A 357 -19.40 19.39 -14.63
CA TYR A 357 -19.56 18.22 -15.47
C TYR A 357 -20.92 18.22 -16.18
N LEU A 358 -22.03 18.31 -15.43
CA LEU A 358 -23.35 18.22 -16.03
C LEU A 358 -23.59 19.35 -17.03
N ARG A 359 -23.08 20.56 -16.76
CA ARG A 359 -23.17 21.69 -17.70
C ARG A 359 -22.42 21.42 -19.01
N SER A 360 -21.25 20.79 -18.95
CA SER A 360 -20.47 20.44 -20.14
C SER A 360 -21.06 19.23 -20.90
N GLU A 361 -21.69 18.30 -20.20
CA GLU A 361 -22.30 17.09 -20.77
C GLU A 361 -23.69 17.35 -21.38
N TYR A 362 -24.42 18.34 -20.88
CA TYR A 362 -25.82 18.61 -21.26
C TYR A 362 -26.07 18.74 -22.77
N PRO A 363 -25.30 19.53 -23.55
CA PRO A 363 -25.55 19.68 -24.98
C PRO A 363 -25.49 18.34 -25.74
N TYR A 364 -24.61 17.43 -25.30
CA TYR A 364 -24.46 16.11 -25.90
C TYR A 364 -25.61 15.18 -25.50
N LEU A 365 -26.05 15.26 -24.24
CA LEU A 365 -27.18 14.49 -23.74
C LEU A 365 -28.47 14.88 -24.44
N GLU A 366 -28.72 16.18 -24.57
CA GLU A 366 -29.86 16.73 -25.30
C GLU A 366 -29.88 16.18 -26.73
N GLN A 367 -28.77 16.28 -27.48
CA GLN A 367 -28.69 15.77 -28.85
C GLN A 367 -28.90 14.26 -28.94
N THR A 368 -28.32 13.49 -28.02
CA THR A 368 -28.41 12.02 -28.02
C THR A 368 -29.83 11.55 -27.67
N LEU A 369 -30.47 12.24 -26.72
CA LEU A 369 -31.81 11.90 -26.22
C LEU A 369 -32.90 12.38 -27.19
N LEU A 370 -32.78 13.58 -27.75
CA LEU A 370 -33.67 14.06 -28.81
C LEU A 370 -33.63 13.14 -30.03
N LEU A 371 -32.43 12.66 -30.41
CA LEU A 371 -32.30 11.69 -31.49
C LEU A 371 -32.99 10.36 -31.13
N ALA A 372 -32.75 9.84 -29.93
CA ALA A 372 -33.37 8.61 -29.46
C ALA A 372 -34.90 8.72 -29.41
N HIS A 373 -35.43 9.86 -28.96
CA HIS A 373 -36.86 10.12 -28.91
C HIS A 373 -37.49 10.15 -30.31
N ARG A 374 -36.86 10.85 -31.28
CA ARG A 374 -37.31 10.85 -32.69
C ARG A 374 -37.31 9.45 -33.30
N LEU A 375 -36.34 8.62 -32.97
CA LEU A 375 -36.28 7.23 -33.43
C LEU A 375 -37.38 6.37 -32.79
N ARG A 376 -37.69 6.58 -31.50
CA ARG A 376 -38.79 5.88 -30.83
C ARG A 376 -40.16 6.28 -31.36
N SER A 377 -40.41 7.58 -31.52
CA SER A 377 -41.69 8.10 -32.03
C SER A 377 -41.95 7.69 -33.47
N SER A 378 -40.91 7.62 -34.31
CA SER A 378 -41.03 7.09 -35.68
C SER A 378 -41.29 5.57 -35.69
N SER A 379 -40.71 4.81 -34.77
CA SER A 379 -40.94 3.36 -34.66
C SER A 379 -42.31 2.98 -34.08
N SER A 380 -42.95 3.85 -33.29
CA SER A 380 -44.30 3.61 -32.75
C SER A 380 -45.43 3.94 -33.74
N HIS A 381 -45.09 4.54 -34.89
CA HIS A 381 -46.02 4.89 -35.96
C HIS A 381 -45.92 3.99 -37.21
N SER A 382 -45.12 2.92 -37.11
CA SER A 382 -45.06 1.79 -38.05
C SER A 382 -45.54 0.52 -37.36
#